data_AF-A0A0D0LPN3-F1
#
_entry.id   AF-A0A0D0LPN3-F1
#
_cell.length_a   1.000
_cell.length_b   1.000
_cell.length_c   1.000
_cell.angle_alpha   90.00
_cell.angle_beta   90.00
_cell.angle_gamma   90.00
#
_symmetry.space_group_name_H-M   'P 1'
#
loop_
_entity.id
_entity.type
_entity.pdbx_description
1 polymer ?
#
loop_
_entity_poly.entity_id
_entity_poly.type
_entity_poly.pdbx_seq_one_letter_code
_entity_poly.pdbx_strand_id
1 'polypeptide(L)'
;MKTNGEARAVPAMDAVEAKLGYVIFDRASIESADEATITRGIVFRQGTAYLPAGGNPQAFCGNVSDAPFSGGWSASMLSPGELTGRIYVNLDNPQCVADGEIVIHEIGHAMGLATHFKGFGDDDAIGPEFWPVLATLYANPIGTPKASVVIKQIKN
;
A
#
# COMPACT_ATOMS: atom_id res chain seq x y z
N MET A 1 9.10 -7.08 1.25
CA MET A 1 8.21 -7.06 0.08
C MET A 1 8.45 -8.33 -0.72
N LYS A 2 7.37 -8.98 -1.19
CA LYS A 2 7.43 -10.03 -2.20
C LYS A 2 6.65 -9.56 -3.41
N THR A 3 7.32 -9.41 -4.55
CA THR A 3 6.72 -8.80 -5.74
C THR A 3 5.91 -9.80 -6.57
N ASN A 4 6.18 -11.10 -6.43
CA ASN A 4 5.57 -12.15 -7.27
C ASN A 4 5.69 -11.87 -8.78
N GLY A 5 6.79 -11.21 -9.19
CA GLY A 5 7.01 -10.85 -10.60
C GLY A 5 6.08 -9.74 -11.11
N GLU A 6 5.40 -9.03 -10.22
CA GLU A 6 4.59 -7.86 -10.59
C GLU A 6 5.49 -6.74 -11.16
N ALA A 7 5.39 -6.53 -12.48
CA ALA A 7 6.21 -5.56 -13.20
C ALA A 7 5.99 -4.11 -12.73
N ARG A 8 4.81 -3.78 -12.21
CA ARG A 8 4.46 -2.43 -11.70
C ARG A 8 4.93 -2.20 -10.27
N ALA A 9 5.23 -3.25 -9.49
CA ALA A 9 5.56 -3.12 -8.07
C ALA A 9 6.88 -2.39 -7.85
N VAL A 10 7.93 -2.75 -8.59
CA VAL A 10 9.26 -2.13 -8.45
C VAL A 10 9.23 -0.64 -8.84
N PRO A 11 8.68 -0.23 -10.00
CA PRO A 11 8.54 1.19 -10.33
C PRO A 11 7.75 1.99 -9.30
N ALA A 12 6.67 1.41 -8.74
CA ALA A 12 5.87 2.09 -7.72
C ALA A 12 6.64 2.26 -6.39
N MET A 13 7.38 1.22 -5.96
CA MET A 13 8.27 1.32 -4.80
C MET A 13 9.37 2.36 -5.01
N ASP A 14 9.98 2.39 -6.21
CA ASP A 14 11.00 3.38 -6.57
C ASP A 14 10.44 4.81 -6.54
N ALA A 15 9.22 5.03 -7.05
CA ALA A 15 8.56 6.33 -7.03
C ALA A 15 8.31 6.81 -5.59
N VAL A 16 7.87 5.92 -4.70
CA VAL A 16 7.69 6.23 -3.28
C VAL A 16 9.01 6.57 -2.61
N GLU A 17 10.05 5.76 -2.77
CA GLU A 17 11.37 6.03 -2.18
C GLU A 17 12.01 7.30 -2.73
N ALA A 18 11.84 7.60 -4.01
CA ALA A 18 12.29 8.84 -4.63
C ALA A 18 11.61 10.07 -4.00
N LYS A 19 10.30 10.00 -3.74
CA LYS A 19 9.55 11.08 -3.09
C LYS A 19 9.86 11.22 -1.60
N LEU A 20 10.10 10.11 -0.90
CA LEU A 20 10.47 10.13 0.53
C LEU A 20 11.92 10.53 0.78
N GLY A 21 12.80 10.27 -0.21
CA GLY A 21 14.23 10.60 -0.19
C GLY A 21 15.10 9.57 0.52
N TYR A 22 14.61 8.34 0.74
CA TYR A 22 15.36 7.24 1.35
C TYR A 22 14.74 5.88 0.99
N VAL A 23 15.54 4.82 1.13
CA VAL A 23 15.10 3.44 0.92
C VAL A 23 14.30 2.98 2.12
N ILE A 24 13.09 2.47 1.88
CA ILE A 24 12.15 2.04 2.92
C ILE A 24 11.70 0.59 2.72
N PHE A 25 11.69 0.10 1.49
CA PHE A 25 11.23 -1.24 1.18
C PHE A 25 12.38 -2.23 1.27
N ASP A 26 12.27 -3.18 2.19
CA ASP A 26 13.07 -4.40 2.14
C ASP A 26 12.52 -5.30 1.03
N ARG A 27 13.25 -5.37 -0.09
CA ARG A 27 12.89 -6.15 -1.28
C ARG A 27 13.60 -7.51 -1.36
N ALA A 28 14.32 -7.90 -0.31
CA ALA A 28 15.16 -9.10 -0.34
C ALA A 28 14.70 -10.17 0.65
N SER A 29 14.32 -9.79 1.88
CA SER A 29 14.14 -10.76 2.97
C SER A 29 13.07 -11.84 2.72
N ILE A 30 12.06 -11.55 1.90
CA ILE A 30 10.96 -12.48 1.60
C ILE A 30 10.76 -12.72 0.09
N GLU A 31 11.66 -12.22 -0.76
CA GLU A 31 11.45 -12.28 -2.21
C GLU A 31 11.46 -13.73 -2.72
N SER A 32 12.45 -14.51 -2.28
CA SER A 32 12.60 -15.93 -2.63
C SER A 32 11.79 -16.88 -1.75
N ALA A 33 11.13 -16.38 -0.70
CA ALA A 33 10.32 -17.20 0.19
C ALA A 33 9.08 -17.74 -0.55
N ASP A 34 8.69 -18.98 -0.25
CA ASP A 34 7.37 -19.49 -0.61
C ASP A 34 6.33 -18.64 0.10
N GLU A 35 5.36 -18.12 -0.65
CA GLU A 35 4.31 -17.27 -0.10
C GLU A 35 3.57 -17.96 1.06
N ALA A 36 3.34 -19.27 0.98
CA ALA A 36 2.68 -20.03 2.05
C ALA A 36 3.41 -19.94 3.39
N THR A 37 4.72 -19.65 3.37
CA THR A 37 5.57 -19.56 4.58
C THR A 37 5.74 -18.15 5.12
N ILE A 38 5.27 -17.13 4.38
CA ILE A 38 5.42 -15.72 4.79
C ILE A 38 4.43 -15.40 5.89
N THR A 39 4.93 -15.19 7.11
CA THR A 39 4.10 -14.82 8.27
C THR A 39 4.00 -13.30 8.44
N ARG A 40 4.95 -12.54 7.88
CA ARG A 40 5.00 -11.09 7.96
C ARG A 40 5.54 -10.46 6.68
N GLY A 41 4.90 -9.39 6.24
CA GLY A 41 5.35 -8.57 5.10
C GLY A 41 4.21 -8.20 4.16
N ILE A 42 4.55 -7.47 3.11
CA ILE A 42 3.63 -7.09 2.05
C ILE A 42 3.92 -7.95 0.82
N VAL A 43 2.86 -8.53 0.24
CA VAL A 43 2.90 -9.46 -0.90
C VAL A 43 2.00 -8.94 -2.01
N PHE A 44 2.53 -8.80 -3.22
CA PHE A 44 1.74 -8.43 -4.40
C PHE A 44 1.06 -9.64 -5.03
N ARG A 45 -0.19 -9.49 -5.49
CA ARG A 45 -0.92 -10.52 -6.21
C ARG A 45 -1.78 -9.93 -7.32
N GLN A 46 -1.71 -10.51 -8.52
CA GLN A 46 -2.46 -10.09 -9.70
C GLN A 46 -3.73 -10.90 -9.91
N GLY A 47 -4.74 -10.25 -10.48
CA GLY A 47 -6.06 -10.83 -10.73
C GLY A 47 -6.81 -11.17 -9.45
N THR A 48 -6.42 -10.59 -8.30
CA THR A 48 -6.98 -10.90 -6.98
C THR A 48 -7.65 -9.70 -6.32
N ALA A 49 -7.81 -8.57 -7.02
CA ALA A 49 -8.52 -7.42 -6.46
C ALA A 49 -9.96 -7.81 -6.14
N TYR A 50 -10.42 -7.39 -4.97
CA TYR A 50 -11.75 -7.67 -4.48
C TYR A 50 -12.81 -6.89 -5.26
N LEU A 51 -13.75 -7.62 -5.87
CA LEU A 51 -14.90 -7.05 -6.55
C LEU A 51 -16.18 -7.49 -5.83
N PRO A 52 -16.85 -6.61 -5.07
CA PRO A 52 -18.13 -6.95 -4.44
C PRO A 52 -19.21 -7.21 -5.49
N ALA A 53 -20.16 -8.10 -5.17
CA ALA A 53 -21.29 -8.38 -6.06
C ALA A 53 -22.08 -7.11 -6.37
N GLY A 54 -22.24 -6.80 -7.66
CA GLY A 54 -22.90 -5.58 -8.13
C GLY A 54 -22.05 -4.31 -8.05
N GLY A 55 -20.79 -4.40 -7.60
CA GLY A 55 -19.84 -3.29 -7.64
C GLY A 55 -19.42 -2.93 -9.07
N ASN A 56 -19.03 -1.67 -9.27
CA ASN A 56 -18.49 -1.20 -10.54
C ASN A 56 -17.04 -1.69 -10.71
N PRO A 57 -16.72 -2.62 -11.62
CA PRO A 57 -15.37 -3.20 -11.72
C PRO A 57 -14.24 -2.17 -11.94
N GLN A 58 -14.55 -1.05 -12.58
CA GLN A 58 -13.61 0.04 -12.84
C GLN A 58 -13.24 0.84 -11.58
N ALA A 59 -13.97 0.68 -10.48
CA ALA A 59 -13.66 1.28 -9.18
C ALA A 59 -12.93 0.32 -8.23
N PHE A 60 -12.67 -0.93 -8.64
CA PHE A 60 -12.09 -1.99 -7.79
C PHE A 60 -10.90 -2.66 -8.48
N CYS A 61 -10.04 -1.87 -9.12
CA CYS A 61 -8.87 -2.35 -9.87
C CYS A 61 -7.71 -2.77 -8.96
N GLY A 62 -7.74 -2.39 -7.68
CA GLY A 62 -6.79 -2.77 -6.65
C GLY A 62 -7.43 -2.68 -5.28
N ASN A 63 -6.85 -3.37 -4.31
CA ASN A 63 -7.14 -3.17 -2.90
C ASN A 63 -6.05 -3.79 -2.01
N VAL A 64 -5.95 -3.32 -0.76
CA VAL A 64 -5.13 -3.94 0.28
C VAL A 64 -5.97 -4.80 1.22
N SER A 65 -5.51 -6.01 1.55
CA SER A 65 -6.26 -6.92 2.43
C SER A 65 -5.39 -7.94 3.17
N ASP A 66 -6.03 -8.71 4.05
CA ASP A 66 -5.43 -9.86 4.75
C ASP A 66 -5.35 -11.15 3.90
N ALA A 67 -6.06 -11.18 2.78
CA ALA A 67 -6.11 -12.33 1.86
C ALA A 67 -6.45 -11.92 0.42
N PRO A 68 -5.98 -12.67 -0.60
CA PRO A 68 -6.43 -12.50 -1.98
C PRO A 68 -7.97 -12.56 -2.09
N PHE A 69 -8.56 -11.72 -2.93
CA PHE A 69 -10.02 -11.61 -3.10
C PHE A 69 -10.80 -11.17 -1.85
N SER A 70 -10.13 -10.65 -0.82
CA SER A 70 -10.74 -10.04 0.37
C SER A 70 -10.67 -8.51 0.28
N GLY A 71 -11.62 -7.79 0.88
CA GLY A 71 -11.76 -6.34 0.74
C GLY A 71 -11.00 -5.47 1.74
N GLY A 72 -10.35 -6.05 2.75
CA GLY A 72 -9.66 -5.27 3.79
C GLY A 72 -8.75 -6.11 4.68
N TRP A 73 -8.03 -5.46 5.58
CA TRP A 73 -7.13 -6.10 6.54
C TRP A 73 -7.45 -5.66 7.98
N SER A 74 -7.11 -6.51 8.94
CA SER A 74 -7.40 -6.26 10.36
C SER A 74 -6.31 -5.40 11.01
N ALA A 75 -6.71 -4.42 11.82
CA ALA A 75 -5.78 -3.64 12.66
C ALA A 75 -4.93 -4.51 13.61
N SER A 76 -5.32 -5.77 13.87
CA SER A 76 -4.51 -6.74 14.62
C SER A 76 -3.20 -7.12 13.92
N MET A 77 -3.05 -6.80 12.63
CA MET A 77 -1.82 -6.96 11.86
C MET A 77 -0.78 -5.86 12.16
N LEU A 78 -1.08 -4.95 13.10
CA LEU A 78 -0.18 -3.91 13.56
C LEU A 78 0.02 -3.97 15.08
N SER A 79 1.25 -3.79 15.53
CA SER A 79 1.57 -3.63 16.97
C SER A 79 2.91 -2.94 17.20
N PRO A 80 2.99 -1.83 17.95
CA PRO A 80 2.10 -0.67 17.98
C PRO A 80 2.29 0.22 16.74
N GLY A 81 2.26 -0.36 15.54
CA GLY A 81 2.59 0.30 14.26
C GLY A 81 3.63 -0.47 13.44
N GLU A 82 4.25 -1.51 14.03
CA GLU A 82 4.99 -2.50 13.24
C GLU A 82 4.01 -3.46 12.60
N LEU A 83 4.26 -3.82 11.35
CA LEU A 83 3.57 -4.91 10.69
C LEU A 83 3.88 -6.21 11.43
N THR A 84 2.87 -6.93 11.90
CA THR A 84 2.99 -8.23 12.59
C THR A 84 2.43 -9.38 11.76
N GLY A 85 1.65 -9.07 10.71
CA GLY A 85 1.05 -10.04 9.81
C GLY A 85 1.49 -9.89 8.36
N ARG A 86 0.92 -10.73 7.51
CA ARG A 86 1.05 -10.65 6.06
C ARG A 86 -0.11 -9.85 5.50
N ILE A 87 0.20 -8.84 4.69
CA ILE A 87 -0.78 -8.03 3.96
C ILE A 87 -0.58 -8.27 2.46
N TYR A 88 -1.68 -8.28 1.73
CA TYR A 88 -1.72 -8.40 0.29
C TYR A 88 -2.02 -7.06 -0.35
N VAL A 89 -1.21 -6.70 -1.35
CA VAL A 89 -1.57 -5.69 -2.35
C VAL A 89 -2.13 -6.46 -3.53
N ASN A 90 -3.46 -6.46 -3.63
CA ASN A 90 -4.18 -7.12 -4.71
C ASN A 90 -4.36 -6.15 -5.85
N LEU A 91 -4.00 -6.59 -7.04
CA LEU A 91 -4.12 -5.82 -8.26
C LEU A 91 -4.98 -6.59 -9.25
N ASP A 92 -5.63 -5.84 -10.11
CA ASP A 92 -6.44 -6.28 -11.23
C ASP A 92 -7.67 -7.09 -10.83
N ASN A 93 -8.75 -6.86 -11.58
CA ASN A 93 -9.91 -7.73 -11.61
C ASN A 93 -10.21 -8.10 -13.07
N PRO A 94 -11.15 -9.02 -13.36
CA PRO A 94 -11.41 -9.48 -14.73
C PRO A 94 -11.76 -8.38 -15.74
N GLN A 95 -12.11 -7.17 -15.30
CA GLN A 95 -12.58 -6.07 -16.13
C GLN A 95 -11.80 -4.75 -15.90
N CYS A 96 -10.77 -4.78 -15.05
CA CYS A 96 -9.91 -3.61 -14.82
C CYS A 96 -8.47 -4.03 -14.51
N VAL A 97 -7.52 -3.31 -15.11
CA VAL A 97 -6.08 -3.44 -14.85
C VAL A 97 -5.63 -2.19 -14.11
N ALA A 98 -4.98 -2.35 -12.96
CA ALA A 98 -4.41 -1.26 -12.19
C ALA A 98 -3.27 -0.59 -12.97
N ASP A 99 -3.29 0.73 -13.08
CA ASP A 99 -2.14 1.49 -13.58
C ASP A 99 -1.11 1.74 -12.46
N GLY A 100 -0.03 2.45 -12.79
CA GLY A 100 1.02 2.76 -11.83
C GLY A 100 0.56 3.61 -10.66
N GLU A 101 -0.41 4.51 -10.86
CA GLU A 101 -0.93 5.38 -9.80
C GLU A 101 -1.79 4.58 -8.82
N ILE A 102 -2.60 3.65 -9.31
CA ILE A 102 -3.34 2.70 -8.46
C ILE A 102 -2.37 1.82 -7.66
N VAL A 103 -1.28 1.36 -8.26
CA VAL A 103 -0.29 0.55 -7.52
C VAL A 103 0.37 1.36 -6.39
N ILE A 104 0.71 2.63 -6.63
CA ILE A 104 1.23 3.53 -5.59
C ILE A 104 0.16 3.80 -4.51
N HIS A 105 -1.10 3.97 -4.92
CA HIS A 105 -2.23 4.13 -4.01
C HIS A 105 -2.35 2.96 -3.03
N GLU A 106 -2.35 1.71 -3.55
CA GLU A 106 -2.41 0.52 -2.69
C GLU A 106 -1.17 0.36 -1.82
N ILE A 107 0.03 0.72 -2.31
CA ILE A 107 1.22 0.79 -1.46
C ILE A 107 1.00 1.78 -0.31
N GLY A 108 0.39 2.94 -0.57
CA GLY A 108 0.01 3.91 0.46
C GLY A 108 -0.87 3.30 1.54
N HIS A 109 -1.88 2.53 1.15
CA HIS A 109 -2.72 1.78 2.08
C HIS A 109 -1.92 0.76 2.91
N ALA A 110 -1.08 -0.04 2.26
CA ALA A 110 -0.24 -1.04 2.93
C ALA A 110 0.81 -0.39 3.87
N MET A 111 1.16 0.86 3.60
CA MET A 111 2.04 1.72 4.39
C MET A 111 1.31 2.46 5.54
N GLY A 112 0.00 2.25 5.70
CA GLY A 112 -0.76 2.76 6.84
C GLY A 112 -1.57 4.03 6.55
N LEU A 113 -1.67 4.49 5.31
CA LEU A 113 -2.70 5.46 4.92
C LEU A 113 -4.06 4.74 4.93
N ALA A 114 -4.77 4.79 6.05
CA ALA A 114 -5.95 3.95 6.27
C ALA A 114 -7.12 4.29 5.33
N THR A 115 -7.87 5.36 5.61
CA THR A 115 -9.03 5.77 4.82
C THR A 115 -8.64 6.71 3.69
N HIS A 116 -9.46 6.77 2.64
CA HIS A 116 -9.34 7.81 1.62
C HIS A 116 -9.44 9.21 2.23
N PHE A 117 -8.82 10.16 1.55
CA PHE A 117 -8.90 11.59 1.83
C PHE A 117 -8.68 12.36 0.52
N LYS A 118 -8.92 13.67 0.53
CA LYS A 118 -8.65 14.52 -0.63
C LYS A 118 -7.21 14.37 -1.14
N GLY A 119 -7.05 14.02 -2.41
CA GLY A 119 -5.75 13.70 -3.01
C GLY A 119 -5.25 12.27 -2.73
N PHE A 120 -6.11 11.39 -2.21
CA PHE A 120 -5.87 9.95 -2.02
C PHE A 120 -7.20 9.18 -2.02
N GLY A 121 -7.65 8.74 -3.20
CA GLY A 121 -8.80 7.85 -3.38
C GLY A 121 -10.20 8.51 -3.37
N ASP A 122 -10.35 9.73 -2.84
CA ASP A 122 -11.63 10.47 -2.89
C ASP A 122 -11.90 11.07 -4.28
N ASP A 123 -10.84 11.55 -4.95
CA ASP A 123 -10.91 12.21 -6.26
C ASP A 123 -10.11 11.38 -7.29
N ASP A 124 -8.78 11.38 -7.14
CA ASP A 124 -7.82 10.62 -7.93
C ASP A 124 -7.17 9.52 -7.07
N ALA A 125 -6.57 8.49 -7.69
CA ALA A 125 -5.84 7.44 -6.97
C ALA A 125 -4.75 8.05 -6.07
N ILE A 126 -3.93 8.95 -6.62
CA ILE A 126 -2.99 9.77 -5.85
C ILE A 126 -2.98 11.20 -6.39
N GLY A 127 -2.90 12.16 -5.48
CA GLY A 127 -2.80 13.59 -5.77
C GLY A 127 -1.66 14.26 -5.00
N PRO A 128 -1.52 15.59 -5.09
CA PRO A 128 -0.46 16.33 -4.42
C PRO A 128 -0.42 16.13 -2.89
N GLU A 129 -1.58 15.95 -2.25
CA GLU A 129 -1.72 15.78 -0.81
C GLU A 129 -1.27 14.40 -0.30
N PHE A 130 -1.28 13.36 -1.15
CA PHE A 130 -0.83 12.00 -0.79
C PHE A 130 0.60 12.00 -0.21
N TRP A 131 1.51 12.66 -0.92
CA TRP A 131 2.93 12.59 -0.62
C TRP A 131 3.36 13.24 0.71
N PRO A 132 2.93 14.48 1.06
CA PRO A 132 3.27 15.06 2.35
C PRO A 132 2.62 14.31 3.52
N VAL A 133 1.44 13.69 3.33
CA VAL A 133 0.83 12.85 4.37
C VAL A 133 1.67 11.59 4.60
N LEU A 134 2.06 10.87 3.54
CA LEU A 134 2.93 9.70 3.66
C LEU A 134 4.30 10.07 4.26
N ALA A 135 4.90 11.17 3.78
CA ALA A 135 6.18 11.65 4.29
C ALA A 135 6.11 12.04 5.77
N THR A 136 4.99 12.64 6.21
CA THR A 136 4.74 12.95 7.61
C THR A 136 4.61 11.67 8.43
N LEU A 137 3.83 10.69 7.98
CA LEU A 137 3.65 9.42 8.69
C LEU A 137 5.00 8.75 8.99
N TYR A 138 5.88 8.67 8.00
CA TYR A 138 7.18 8.00 8.16
C TYR A 138 8.33 8.88 8.68
N ALA A 139 8.09 10.19 8.88
CA ALA A 139 9.05 11.06 9.56
C ALA A 139 8.90 11.04 11.09
N ASN A 140 7.82 10.46 11.60
CA ASN A 140 7.50 10.42 13.02
C ASN A 140 7.72 9.00 13.57
N PRO A 141 8.36 8.83 14.74
CA PRO A 141 8.48 7.52 15.37
C PRO A 141 7.13 6.83 15.59
N ILE A 142 7.13 5.50 15.54
CA ILE A 142 5.97 4.69 15.91
C ILE A 142 5.51 5.07 17.32
N GLY A 143 4.19 5.27 17.48
CA GLY A 143 3.58 5.68 18.75
C GLY A 143 3.63 7.18 19.06
N THR A 144 4.12 8.01 18.14
CA THR A 144 4.07 9.49 18.29
C THR A 144 2.64 9.96 18.55
N PRO A 145 2.37 10.65 19.68
CA PRO A 145 1.05 11.20 19.95
C PRO A 145 0.64 12.21 18.87
N LYS A 146 -0.66 12.27 18.55
CA LYS A 146 -1.21 13.21 17.55
C LYS A 146 -0.75 14.66 17.75
N ALA A 147 -0.70 15.13 19.01
CA ALA A 147 -0.29 16.50 19.35
C ALA A 147 1.21 16.78 19.13
N SER A 148 2.02 15.74 18.91
CA SER A 148 3.47 15.81 18.74
C SER A 148 3.91 15.45 17.32
N VAL A 149 2.98 15.21 16.40
CA VAL A 149 3.29 14.94 14.99
C VAL A 149 3.98 16.15 14.38
N VAL A 150 5.18 15.93 13.86
CA VAL A 150 5.92 16.91 13.07
C VAL A 150 5.57 16.71 11.60
N ILE A 151 4.96 17.73 11.00
CA ILE A 151 4.59 17.70 9.58
C ILE A 151 5.86 17.77 8.73
N LYS A 152 6.06 16.78 7.85
CA LYS A 152 7.13 16.79 6.86
C LYS A 152 6.62 17.35 5.55
N GLN A 153 7.09 18.55 5.21
CA GLN A 153 6.92 19.10 3.87
C GLN A 153 7.89 18.40 2.93
N ILE A 154 7.42 18.05 1.74
CA ILE A 154 8.27 17.57 0.65
C ILE A 154 8.18 18.56 -0.51
N LYS A 155 9.24 18.63 -1.32
CA LYS A 155 9.20 19.44 -2.54
C LYS A 155 8.42 18.66 -3.60
N ASN A 156 7.47 19.35 -4.24
CA ASN A 156 6.73 18.81 -5.37
C ASN A 156 7.66 18.52 -6.56
#